data_AF-A0A0Q7YTM2-F1
#
_entry.id   AF-A0A0Q7YTM2-F1
#
_cell.length_a   1.000
_cell.length_b   1.000
_cell.length_c   1.000
_cell.angle_alpha   90.00
_cell.angle_beta   90.00
_cell.angle_gamma   90.00
#
_symmetry.space_group_name_H-M   'P 1'
#
loop_
_entity.id
_entity.type
_entity.pdbx_description
1 polymer ?
#
loop_
_entity_poly.entity_id
_entity_poly.type
_entity_poly.pdbx_seq_one_letter_code
_entity_poly.pdbx_strand_id
1 'polypeptide(L)' 'MHLDAPRPDRSPEAVAARKKASDQARAANMRQGYTGDPILEEAKARYVAGDITSEEIRQEMLARFKRP' A
#
# COMPACT_ATOMS: atom_id res chain seq x y z
N MET A 1 -16.09 -8.04 -7.22
CA MET A 1 -15.08 -7.92 -6.15
C MET A 1 -15.68 -6.95 -5.13
N HIS A 2 -15.96 -7.38 -3.90
CA HIS A 2 -16.62 -6.52 -2.91
C HIS A 2 -15.62 -5.50 -2.36
N LEU A 3 -15.82 -4.23 -2.72
CA LEU A 3 -15.05 -3.08 -2.20
C LEU A 3 -15.54 -2.65 -0.80
N ASP A 4 -16.52 -3.36 -0.25
CA ASP A 4 -17.13 -3.09 1.07
C ASP A 4 -16.38 -3.77 2.23
N ALA A 5 -15.10 -4.12 2.03
CA ALA A 5 -14.30 -4.65 3.12
C ALA A 5 -14.26 -3.62 4.27
N PRO A 6 -14.37 -4.07 5.53
CA PRO A 6 -14.27 -3.17 6.66
C PRO A 6 -12.94 -2.41 6.58
N ARG A 7 -13.00 -1.10 6.82
CA ARG A 7 -11.80 -0.26 6.81
C ARG A 7 -10.78 -0.82 7.80
N PRO A 8 -9.48 -0.80 7.46
CA PRO A 8 -8.46 -1.30 8.36
C PRO A 8 -8.49 -0.60 9.72
N ASP A 9 -8.09 -1.31 10.77
CA ASP A 9 -7.83 -0.71 12.08
C ASP A 9 -6.85 0.47 11.94
N ARG A 10 -7.15 1.56 12.64
CA ARG A 10 -6.37 2.81 12.65
C ARG A 10 -5.77 3.10 14.02
N SER A 11 -5.80 2.14 14.94
CA SER A 11 -5.06 2.21 16.20
C SER A 11 -3.58 2.56 15.93
N PRO A 12 -2.94 3.34 16.81
CA PRO A 12 -1.52 3.68 16.67
C PRO A 12 -0.63 2.43 16.48
N GLU A 13 -0.97 1.35 17.15
CA GLU A 13 -0.30 0.05 17.06
C GLU A 13 -0.43 -0.56 15.65
N ALA A 14 -1.64 -0.56 15.08
CA ALA A 14 -1.87 -1.08 13.72
C ALA A 14 -1.17 -0.23 12.65
N VAL A 15 -1.17 1.10 12.80
CA VAL A 15 -0.44 2.02 11.91
C VAL A 15 1.07 1.76 12.01
N ALA A 16 1.62 1.66 13.22
CA ALA A 16 3.04 1.38 13.43
C ALA A 16 3.46 0.02 12.85
N ALA A 17 2.65 -1.02 13.03
CA ALA A 17 2.89 -2.35 12.48
C ALA A 17 2.96 -2.33 10.95
N ARG A 18 1.98 -1.70 10.29
CA ARG A 18 1.98 -1.55 8.82
C ARG A 18 3.13 -0.69 8.32
N LYS A 19 3.47 0.39 9.03
CA LYS A 19 4.62 1.24 8.67
C LYS A 19 5.90 0.42 8.68
N LYS A 20 6.16 -0.33 9.76
CA LYS A 20 7.32 -1.20 9.88
C LYS A 20 7.40 -2.22 8.73
N ALA A 21 6.31 -2.92 8.44
CA ALA A 21 6.26 -3.87 7.34
C ALA A 21 6.51 -3.21 5.96
N SER A 22 5.88 -2.06 5.72
CA SER A 22 6.01 -1.30 4.47
C SER A 22 7.44 -0.79 4.26
N ASP A 23 8.08 -0.30 5.32
CA ASP A 23 9.47 0.18 5.30
C ASP A 23 10.45 -0.97 5.01
N GLN A 24 10.23 -2.14 5.62
CA GLN A 24 11.04 -3.35 5.37
C GLN A 24 10.92 -3.82 3.92
N ALA A 25 9.69 -3.89 3.39
CA ALA A 25 9.44 -4.25 1.99
C ALA A 25 10.08 -3.24 1.03
N ARG A 26 9.93 -1.94 1.30
CA ARG A 26 10.56 -0.87 0.51
C ARG A 26 12.09 -1.02 0.50
N ALA A 27 12.71 -1.24 1.66
CA ALA A 27 14.15 -1.42 1.76
C ALA A 27 14.65 -2.69 1.03
N ALA A 28 13.87 -3.77 1.03
CA ALA A 28 14.18 -4.97 0.27
C ALA A 28 14.08 -4.71 -1.25
N ASN A 29 13.02 -4.04 -1.70
CA ASN A 29 12.83 -3.70 -3.11
C ASN A 29 13.92 -2.73 -3.61
N MET A 30 14.33 -1.76 -2.80
CA MET A 30 15.42 -0.84 -3.15
C MET A 30 16.74 -1.58 -3.40
N ARG A 31 17.03 -2.64 -2.62
CA ARG A 31 18.19 -3.52 -2.86
C ARG A 31 18.10 -4.28 -4.19
N GLN A 32 16.92 -4.41 -4.77
CA GLN A 32 16.66 -5.02 -6.07
C GLN A 32 16.50 -3.99 -7.19
N GLY A 33 16.82 -2.72 -6.95
CA GLY A 33 16.81 -1.66 -7.96
C GLY A 33 15.48 -0.89 -8.07
N TYR A 34 14.52 -1.11 -7.17
CA TYR A 34 13.32 -0.28 -7.11
C TYR A 34 13.66 1.16 -6.68
N THR A 35 13.18 2.15 -7.43
CA THR A 35 13.53 3.57 -7.24
C THR A 35 12.46 4.40 -6.53
N GLY A 36 11.29 3.83 -6.23
CA GLY A 36 10.19 4.55 -5.59
C GLY A 36 9.22 5.17 -6.60
N ASP A 37 8.36 4.33 -7.19
CA ASP A 37 7.24 4.81 -8.02
C ASP A 37 6.32 5.70 -7.16
N PRO A 38 6.19 7.00 -7.48
CA PRO A 38 5.48 7.96 -6.63
C PRO A 38 4.02 7.55 -6.38
N ILE A 39 3.36 6.96 -7.37
CA ILE A 39 1.95 6.56 -7.24
C ILE A 39 1.82 5.38 -6.26
N LEU A 40 2.75 4.42 -6.32
CA LEU A 40 2.78 3.32 -5.36
C LEU A 40 3.15 3.79 -3.95
N GLU A 41 4.09 4.73 -3.81
CA GLU A 41 4.45 5.28 -2.49
C GLU A 41 3.27 6.02 -1.84
N GLU A 42 2.50 6.79 -2.61
CA GLU A 42 1.29 7.48 -2.12
C GLU A 42 0.20 6.48 -1.68
N ALA A 43 -0.05 5.45 -2.48
CA ALA A 43 -1.00 4.39 -2.12
C ALA A 43 -0.55 3.64 -0.84
N LYS A 44 0.75 3.36 -0.68
CA LYS A 44 1.28 2.78 0.55
C LYS A 44 1.12 3.69 1.76
N ALA A 45 1.26 5.00 1.61
CA ALA A 45 1.01 5.95 2.71
C ALA A 45 -0.44 5.88 3.20
N ARG A 46 -1.42 5.87 2.28
CA ARG A 46 -2.84 5.66 2.59
C ARG A 46 -3.09 4.30 3.26
N TYR A 47 -2.42 3.24 2.80
CA TYR A 47 -2.51 1.92 3.42
C TYR A 47 -1.95 1.88 4.85
N VAL A 48 -0.81 2.52 5.10
CA VAL A 48 -0.21 2.62 6.44
C VAL A 48 -1.15 3.36 7.41
N ALA A 49 -1.79 4.44 6.94
CA ALA A 49 -2.79 5.19 7.70
C ALA A 49 -4.12 4.43 7.91
N GLY A 50 -4.39 3.39 7.11
CA GLY A 50 -5.66 2.66 7.13
C GLY A 50 -6.80 3.36 6.42
N ASP A 51 -6.48 4.21 5.45
CA ASP A 51 -7.44 4.76 4.51
C ASP A 51 -7.86 3.74 3.46
N ILE A 52 -6.93 2.89 3.04
CA ILE A 52 -7.18 1.82 2.08
C ILE A 52 -6.63 0.48 2.56
N THR A 53 -7.22 -0.58 2.04
CA THR A 53 -6.76 -1.96 2.18
C THR A 53 -5.62 -2.25 1.20
N SER A 54 -4.90 -3.35 1.43
CA SER A 54 -3.89 -3.83 0.49
C SER A 54 -4.50 -4.26 -0.85
N GLU A 55 -5.75 -4.72 -0.86
CA GLU A 55 -6.46 -5.08 -2.10
C GLU A 55 -6.80 -3.83 -2.91
N GLU A 56 -7.21 -2.73 -2.28
CA GLU A 56 -7.41 -1.45 -2.96
C GLU A 56 -6.09 -0.95 -3.60
N ILE A 57 -4.93 -1.08 -2.93
CA ILE A 57 -3.63 -0.78 -3.58
C ILE A 57 -3.46 -1.66 -4.82
N ARG A 58 -3.67 -2.97 -4.70
CA ARG A 58 -3.50 -3.92 -5.81
C ARG A 58 -4.37 -3.52 -7.00
N GLN A 59 -5.64 -3.20 -6.78
CA GLN A 59 -6.55 -2.80 -7.84
C GLN A 59 -6.14 -1.47 -8.48
N GLU A 60 -5.75 -0.48 -7.68
CA GLU A 60 -5.23 0.80 -8.18
C GLU A 60 -4.00 0.59 -9.07
N MET A 61 -3.05 -0.25 -8.64
CA MET A 61 -1.87 -0.57 -9.44
C MET A 61 -2.23 -1.31 -10.74
N LEU A 62 -3.12 -2.31 -10.68
CA LEU A 62 -3.53 -3.06 -11.86
C LEU A 62 -4.29 -2.17 -12.86
N ALA A 63 -5.13 -1.25 -12.38
CA ALA A 63 -5.88 -0.32 -13.22
C ALA A 63 -4.95 0.58 -14.05
N ARG A 64 -3.79 0.98 -13.51
CA ARG A 64 -2.79 1.80 -14.23
C ARG A 64 -2.24 1.12 -15.49
N PHE A 65 -2.19 -0.21 -15.50
CA PHE A 65 -1.62 -0.98 -16.61
C PHE A 65 -2.67 -1.55 -17.56
N LYS A 66 -3.95 -1.50 -17.20
CA LYS A 66 -5.04 -1.79 -18.13
C LYS A 66 -5.15 -0.61 -19.09
N ARG A 67 -4.64 -0.77 -20.32
CA ARG A 67 -4.98 0.12 -21.44
C ARG A 67 -6.48 -0.06 -21.77
N PRO A 68 -7.19 1.02 -22.14
CA PRO A 68 -8.53 0.90 -22.70
C PRO A 68 -8.54 0.08 -23.99
#